data_AF-D6ZIW4-F1
#
_entry.id   AF-D6ZIW4-F1
#
_cell.length_a   1.000
_cell.length_b   1.000
_cell.length_c   1.000
_cell.angle_alpha   90.00
_cell.angle_beta   90.00
_cell.angle_gamma   90.00
#
_symmetry.space_group_name_H-M   'P 1'
#
loop_
_entity.id
_entity.type
_entity.pdbx_description
1 polymer ?
#
loop_
_entity_poly.entity_id
_entity_poly.type
_entity_poly.pdbx_seq_one_letter_code
_entity_poly.pdbx_strand_id
1 'polypeptide(L)'
;MSLEKTKNPHDVIIKPVVSEKAYNLIDHGQYTFVVAPNANKVEIKLAIEEIFKVKVASVNTQNREGKRVRTRTGWGKRNDTKRAIVTLKEGSIDVFGMQA
;
A
#
# COMPACT_ATOMS: atom_id res chain seq x y z
N MET A 1 -0.33 -29.41 -8.41
CA MET A 1 -0.54 -28.18 -7.62
C MET A 1 0.05 -27.01 -8.41
N SER A 2 -0.70 -26.51 -9.39
CA SER A 2 -0.26 -25.44 -10.29
C SER A 2 -0.71 -24.10 -9.70
N LEU A 3 0.23 -23.40 -9.06
CA LEU A 3 0.02 -22.08 -8.46
C LEU A 3 0.30 -20.99 -9.51
N GLU A 4 -0.36 -21.08 -10.66
CA GLU A 4 -0.22 -20.11 -11.74
C GLU A 4 -1.42 -19.15 -11.76
N LYS A 5 -1.39 -18.21 -10.80
CA LYS A 5 -1.93 -16.87 -11.01
C LYS A 5 -1.44 -15.95 -9.89
N THR A 6 -0.18 -15.53 -9.98
CA THR A 6 0.22 -14.28 -9.32
C THR A 6 -0.64 -13.17 -9.91
N LYS A 7 -1.46 -12.52 -9.07
CA LYS A 7 -2.18 -11.30 -9.48
C LYS A 7 -1.16 -10.33 -10.06
N ASN A 8 -1.56 -9.56 -11.09
CA ASN A 8 -0.67 -8.55 -11.65
C ASN A 8 -0.19 -7.62 -10.51
N PRO A 9 1.13 -7.42 -10.33
CA PRO A 9 1.69 -6.55 -9.29
C PRO A 9 1.04 -5.17 -9.25
N HIS A 10 0.69 -4.62 -10.41
CA HIS A 10 0.06 -3.31 -10.54
C HIS A 10 -1.39 -3.26 -10.02
N ASP A 11 -2.07 -4.40 -9.94
CA ASP A 11 -3.42 -4.47 -9.35
C ASP A 11 -3.36 -4.56 -7.82
N VAL A 12 -2.22 -5.04 -7.27
CA VAL A 12 -2.03 -5.21 -5.82
C VAL A 12 -1.75 -3.87 -5.15
N ILE A 13 -0.93 -3.01 -5.76
CA ILE A 13 -0.57 -1.70 -5.23
C ILE A 13 -1.38 -0.62 -5.94
N ILE A 14 -2.27 0.06 -5.21
CA ILE A 14 -3.19 1.04 -5.79
C ILE A 14 -2.55 2.44 -5.82
N LYS A 15 -2.01 2.90 -4.69
CA LYS A 15 -1.41 4.24 -4.56
C LYS A 15 -0.60 4.42 -3.28
N PRO A 16 0.37 5.36 -3.23
CA PRO A 16 0.99 5.79 -1.98
C PRO A 16 0.01 6.54 -1.06
N VAL A 17 0.26 6.48 0.24
CA VAL A 17 -0.45 7.29 1.23
C VAL A 17 0.35 8.57 1.50
N VAL A 18 -0.25 9.71 1.18
CA VAL A 18 0.30 11.04 1.50
C VAL A 18 -0.29 11.50 2.84
N SER A 19 0.55 11.64 3.86
CA SER A 19 0.21 12.21 5.17
C SER A 19 1.50 12.49 5.95
N GLU A 20 1.50 13.43 6.90
CA GLU A 20 2.67 13.73 7.76
C GLU A 20 3.29 12.48 8.36
N LYS A 21 2.47 11.60 8.95
CA LYS A 21 2.95 10.32 9.50
C LYS A 21 3.63 9.45 8.45
N ALA A 22 3.11 9.42 7.23
CA ALA A 22 3.71 8.63 6.15
C ALA A 22 5.07 9.22 5.75
N TYR A 23 5.20 10.55 5.71
CA TYR A 23 6.48 11.21 5.46
C TYR A 23 7.51 10.91 6.55
N ASN A 24 7.15 11.03 7.83
CA ASN A 24 8.06 10.72 8.94
C ASN A 24 8.56 9.27 8.92
N LEU A 25 7.77 8.35 8.36
CA LEU A 25 8.15 6.94 8.23
C LEU A 25 9.15 6.70 7.09
N ILE A 26 9.19 7.57 6.08
CA ILE A 26 10.14 7.46 4.96
C ILE A 26 11.58 7.60 5.45
N ASP A 27 11.83 8.48 6.42
CA ASP A 27 13.15 8.67 7.04
C ASP A 27 13.66 7.38 7.71
N HIS A 28 12.74 6.49 8.11
CA HIS A 28 13.02 5.17 8.66
C HIS A 28 13.03 4.04 7.61
N GLY A 29 13.01 4.38 6.31
CA GLY A 29 12.93 3.40 5.21
C GLY A 29 11.59 2.66 5.15
N GLN A 30 10.52 3.26 5.70
CA GLN A 30 9.19 2.67 5.73
C GLN A 30 8.22 3.44 4.84
N TYR A 31 7.60 2.72 3.91
CA TYR A 31 6.69 3.30 2.91
C TYR A 31 5.28 2.78 3.10
N THR A 32 4.30 3.67 3.00
CA THR A 32 2.88 3.31 3.21
C THR A 32 2.10 3.37 1.90
N PHE A 33 1.47 2.26 1.55
CA PHE A 33 0.65 2.12 0.35
C PHE A 33 -0.80 1.76 0.69
N VAL A 34 -1.73 2.21 -0.14
CA VAL A 34 -3.07 1.62 -0.23
C VAL A 34 -2.96 0.44 -1.19
N VAL A 35 -3.40 -0.72 -0.73
CA VAL A 35 -3.33 -1.99 -1.46
C VAL A 35 -4.72 -2.58 -1.63
N ALA A 36 -4.83 -3.53 -2.56
CA ALA A 36 -6.08 -4.24 -2.79
C ALA A 36 -6.57 -4.94 -1.49
N PRO A 37 -7.86 -4.81 -1.11
CA PRO A 37 -8.39 -5.40 0.12
C PRO A 37 -8.23 -6.92 0.21
N ASN A 38 -8.19 -7.61 -0.94
CA ASN A 38 -8.00 -9.06 -1.04
C ASN A 38 -6.53 -9.48 -1.12
N ALA A 39 -5.56 -8.55 -1.00
CA ALA A 39 -4.14 -8.87 -1.11
C ALA A 39 -3.55 -9.44 0.19
N ASN A 40 -2.70 -10.45 0.04
CA ASN A 40 -1.93 -11.06 1.13
C ASN A 40 -0.56 -10.38 1.31
N LYS A 41 0.05 -10.50 2.49
CA LYS A 41 1.38 -9.91 2.77
C LYS A 41 2.47 -10.40 1.82
N VAL A 42 2.42 -11.67 1.43
CA VAL A 42 3.37 -12.27 0.48
C VAL A 42 3.20 -11.65 -0.91
N GLU A 43 1.95 -11.50 -1.37
CA GLU A 43 1.63 -10.86 -2.66
C GLU A 43 2.12 -9.40 -2.70
N ILE A 44 1.87 -8.64 -1.63
CA ILE A 44 2.31 -7.25 -1.51
C ILE A 44 3.84 -7.15 -1.54
N LYS A 45 4.54 -8.07 -0.85
CA LYS A 45 6.00 -8.11 -0.86
C LYS A 45 6.52 -8.31 -2.28
N LEU A 46 6.06 -9.37 -2.96
CA LEU A 46 6.49 -9.69 -4.32
C LEU A 46 6.17 -8.54 -5.29
N ALA A 47 5.00 -7.92 -5.18
CA ALA A 47 4.61 -6.81 -6.03
C ALA A 47 5.52 -5.59 -5.87
N ILE A 48 5.91 -5.23 -4.65
CA ILE A 48 6.82 -4.10 -4.40
C ILE A 48 8.22 -4.38 -4.93
N GLU A 49 8.74 -5.59 -4.67
CA GLU A 49 10.05 -6.00 -5.15
C GLU A 49 10.08 -6.02 -6.69
N GLU A 50 8.98 -6.40 -7.35
CA GLU A 50 8.88 -6.46 -8.80
C GLU A 50 8.74 -5.08 -9.46
N ILE A 51 7.87 -4.21 -8.92
CA ILE A 51 7.60 -2.87 -9.47
C ILE A 51 8.79 -1.94 -9.25
N PHE A 52 9.34 -1.92 -8.04
CA PHE A 52 10.35 -0.93 -7.64
C PHE A 52 11.77 -1.49 -7.63
N LYS A 53 11.97 -2.79 -7.90
CA LYS A 53 13.28 -3.46 -7.94
C LYS A 53 14.09 -3.29 -6.64
N VAL A 54 13.41 -3.21 -5.50
CA VAL A 54 14.01 -3.09 -4.15
C VAL A 54 13.92 -4.41 -3.37
N LYS A 55 14.59 -4.50 -2.22
CA LYS A 55 14.47 -5.64 -1.29
C LYS A 55 13.65 -5.27 -0.06
N VAL A 56 12.58 -6.03 0.19
CA VAL A 56 11.65 -5.79 1.30
C VAL A 56 12.05 -6.61 2.53
N ALA A 57 12.18 -5.95 3.68
CA ALA A 57 12.44 -6.57 4.97
C ALA A 57 11.16 -7.16 5.56
N SER A 58 10.11 -6.33 5.70
CA SER A 58 8.85 -6.71 6.34
C SER A 58 7.67 -5.94 5.77
N VAL A 59 6.48 -6.55 5.87
CA VAL A 59 5.20 -5.95 5.45
C VAL A 59 4.18 -6.05 6.58
N ASN A 60 3.66 -4.90 6.99
CA ASN A 60 2.64 -4.75 8.01
C ASN A 60 1.37 -4.21 7.36
N THR A 61 0.25 -4.93 7.51
CA THR A 61 -1.02 -4.56 6.87
C THR A 61 -2.08 -4.24 7.91
N GLN A 62 -2.90 -3.24 7.63
CA GLN A 62 -4.07 -2.88 8.44
C GLN A 62 -5.28 -2.63 7.54
N ASN A 63 -6.45 -3.08 7.99
CA ASN A 63 -7.73 -2.78 7.33
C ASN A 63 -8.32 -1.54 7.98
N ARG A 64 -8.78 -0.59 7.16
CA ARG A 64 -9.41 0.65 7.61
C ARG A 64 -10.82 0.74 7.07
N GLU A 65 -11.77 0.78 7.98
CA GLU A 65 -13.17 0.98 7.63
C GLU A 65 -13.42 2.42 7.15
N GLY A 66 -14.20 2.53 6.08
CA GLY A 66 -14.66 3.77 5.51
C GLY A 66 -15.67 4.45 6.43
N LYS A 67 -15.49 5.76 6.63
CA LYS A 67 -16.37 6.56 7.49
C LYS A 67 -17.77 6.64 6.90
N ARG A 68 -18.78 6.63 7.77
CA ARG A 68 -20.17 6.99 7.44
C ARG A 68 -20.26 8.51 7.23
N VAL A 69 -20.93 8.94 6.17
CA VAL A 69 -21.06 10.34 5.76
C VAL A 69 -22.53 10.68 5.54
N ARG A 70 -22.96 11.85 5.98
CA ARG A 70 -24.32 12.34 5.76
C ARG A 70 -24.45 12.84 4.32
N THR A 71 -25.50 12.43 3.64
CA THR A 71 -25.89 12.92 2.31
C THR A 71 -27.30 13.50 2.38
N ARG A 72 -27.71 14.23 1.34
CA ARG A 72 -29.06 14.84 1.25
C ARG A 72 -30.18 13.83 1.48
N THR A 73 -30.01 12.60 0.98
CA THR A 73 -31.01 11.53 1.01
C THR A 73 -30.85 10.56 2.18
N GLY A 74 -29.75 10.61 2.95
CA GLY A 74 -29.54 9.67 4.06
C GLY A 74 -28.10 9.55 4.53
N TRP A 75 -27.69 8.33 4.88
CA TRP A 75 -26.34 7.99 5.30
C TRP A 75 -25.65 7.19 4.20
N GLY A 76 -24.54 7.70 3.66
CA GLY A 76 -23.62 6.95 2.80
C GLY A 76 -22.42 6.43 3.58
N LYS A 77 -21.63 5.53 2.96
CA LYS A 77 -20.35 5.04 3.50
C LYS A 77 -19.24 5.23 2.45
N ARG A 78 -18.05 5.63 2.90
CA ARG A 78 -16.85 5.64 2.04
C ARG A 78 -16.30 4.23 1.85
N ASN A 79 -15.48 4.03 0.82
CA ASN A 79 -14.88 2.73 0.57
C ASN A 79 -13.91 2.33 1.70
N ASP A 80 -13.95 1.06 2.05
CA ASP A 80 -12.98 0.43 2.95
C ASP A 80 -11.64 0.28 2.21
N THR A 81 -10.53 0.44 2.94
CA THR A 81 -9.19 0.39 2.35
C THR A 81 -8.28 -0.49 3.18
N LYS A 82 -7.36 -1.20 2.54
CA LYS A 82 -6.25 -1.87 3.21
C LYS A 82 -4.99 -1.00 3.01
N ARG A 83 -4.26 -0.76 4.09
CA ARG A 83 -2.96 -0.08 4.06
C ARG A 83 -1.86 -1.08 4.35
N ALA A 84 -0.78 -1.00 3.59
CA ALA A 84 0.45 -1.75 3.82
C ALA A 84 1.57 -0.77 4.14
N ILE A 85 2.21 -0.96 5.30
CA ILE A 85 3.46 -0.31 5.68
C ILE A 85 4.56 -1.31 5.38
N VAL A 86 5.51 -0.89 4.56
CA VAL A 86 6.54 -1.77 3.99
C VAL A 86 7.89 -1.21 4.38
N THR A 87 8.68 -2.04 5.05
CA THR A 87 10.04 -1.71 5.46
C THR A 87 11.01 -2.26 4.44
N LEU A 88 11.89 -1.43 3.89
CA LEU A 88 12.95 -1.87 3.00
C LEU A 88 14.15 -2.36 3.79
N LYS A 89 14.90 -3.30 3.20
CA LYS A 89 16.24 -3.64 3.71
C LYS A 89 17.24 -2.58 3.29
N GLU A 90 17.23 -2.28 2.00
CA GLU A 90 18.18 -1.41 1.32
C GLU A 90 17.48 -0.72 0.14
N GLY A 91 17.97 0.47 -0.20
CA GLY A 91 17.42 1.31 -1.26
C GLY A 91 16.33 2.26 -0.78
N SER A 92 15.92 3.15 -1.67
CA SER A 92 14.80 4.07 -1.49
C SER A 92 13.82 3.89 -2.64
N ILE A 93 12.54 4.10 -2.36
CA ILE A 93 11.52 4.16 -3.41
C ILE A 93 11.21 5.64 -3.65
N ASP A 94 11.33 6.07 -4.90
CA ASP A 94 10.77 7.35 -5.33
C ASP A 94 9.27 7.19 -5.58
N VAL A 95 8.48 7.44 -4.54
CA VAL A 95 7.00 7.26 -4.57
C VAL A 95 6.25 8.57 -4.81
N PHE A 96 6.93 9.70 -4.68
CA PHE A 96 6.35 11.03 -4.75
C PHE A 96 7.21 11.78 -5.75
N GLY A 97 6.73 11.97 -6.97
CA GLY A 97 7.44 12.68 -8.04
C GLY A 97 7.67 14.17 -7.76
N MET A 98 8.29 14.48 -6.62
CA MET A 98 8.91 15.75 -6.33
C MET A 98 10.21 15.79 -7.14
N GLN A 99 10.08 16.10 -8.42
CA GLN A 99 11.18 16.73 -9.13
C GLN A 99 11.46 18.06 -8.42
N ALA A 100 12.69 18.20 -7.94
CA ALA A 100 13.25 19.48 -7.52
C ALA A 100 13.29 20.45 -8.71
#